data_AF-A0A7Y1UIB0-F1
#
_entry.id   AF-A0A7Y1UIB0-F1
#
_cell.length_a   1.000
_cell.length_b   1.000
_cell.length_c   1.000
_cell.angle_alpha   90.00
_cell.angle_beta   90.00
_cell.angle_gamma   90.00
#
_symmetry.space_group_name_H-M   'P 1'
#
loop_
_entity.id
_entity.type
_entity.pdbx_description
1 polymer ?
#
loop_
_entity_poly.entity_id
_entity_poly.type
_entity_poly.pdbx_seq_one_letter_code
_entity_poly.pdbx_strand_id
1 'polypeptide(L)' 'MNVRKAVVTAASPTEFHLPLQTLVDPEGTAKAALEIILDDLFPAGIESAAIVIHPGTRDSYLRAAGRHADRL' A
#
# COMPACT_ATOMS: atom_id res chain seq x y z
N MET A 1 22.15 -8.56 -6.08
CA MET A 1 20.78 -8.97 -6.43
C MET A 1 19.97 -7.70 -6.66
N ASN A 2 19.31 -7.56 -7.82
CA ASN A 2 18.54 -6.35 -8.14
C ASN A 2 17.07 -6.60 -7.80
N VAL A 3 16.66 -6.28 -6.57
CA VAL A 3 15.26 -6.42 -6.13
C VAL A 3 14.45 -5.26 -6.73
N ARG A 4 13.51 -5.58 -7.61
CA ARG A 4 12.68 -4.60 -8.35
C ARG A 4 11.19 -4.74 -8.10
N LYS A 5 10.78 -5.76 -7.33
CA LYS A 5 9.39 -6.08 -7.05
C LYS A 5 9.20 -6.32 -5.57
N ALA A 6 8.05 -5.93 -5.05
CA ALA A 6 7.68 -6.16 -3.66
C ALA A 6 6.29 -6.79 -3.56
N VAL A 7 6.00 -7.37 -2.39
CA VAL A 7 4.67 -7.88 -2.03
C VAL A 7 4.30 -7.29 -0.68
N VAL A 8 3.11 -6.69 -0.58
CA VAL A 8 2.50 -6.25 0.68
C VAL A 8 1.39 -7.23 1.05
N THR A 9 1.49 -7.86 2.21
CA THR A 9 0.47 -8.81 2.70
C THR A 9 -0.51 -8.11 3.61
N ALA A 10 -1.77 -8.04 3.19
CA ALA A 10 -2.81 -7.24 3.81
C ALA A 10 -4.19 -7.95 3.86
N ALA A 11 -4.16 -9.29 3.78
CA ALA A 11 -5.37 -10.12 3.65
C ALA A 11 -5.90 -10.70 4.97
N SER A 12 -5.45 -10.19 6.12
CA SER A 12 -5.90 -10.66 7.43
C SER A 12 -7.43 -10.56 7.54
N PRO A 13 -8.15 -11.63 7.94
CA PRO A 13 -9.60 -11.59 8.07
C PRO A 13 -10.07 -10.63 9.19
N THR A 14 -9.21 -10.35 10.17
CA THR A 14 -9.51 -9.46 11.30
C THR A 14 -8.95 -8.05 11.11
N GLU A 15 -7.90 -7.88 10.30
CA GLU A 15 -7.11 -6.64 10.26
C GLU A 15 -6.94 -6.04 8.85
N PHE A 16 -7.61 -6.56 7.82
CA PHE A 16 -7.52 -6.03 6.44
C PHE A 16 -7.87 -4.54 6.33
N HIS A 17 -8.50 -3.95 7.34
CA HIS A 17 -8.87 -2.54 7.37
C HIS A 17 -7.70 -1.65 7.84
N LEU A 18 -6.68 -2.17 8.53
CA LEU A 18 -5.56 -1.36 9.04
C LEU A 18 -4.82 -0.61 7.93
N PRO A 19 -4.48 -1.23 6.78
CA PRO A 19 -3.82 -0.51 5.69
C PRO A 19 -4.70 0.56 5.01
N LEU A 20 -6.01 0.50 5.23
CA LEU A 20 -7.00 1.44 4.68
C LEU A 20 -7.23 2.66 5.59
N GLN A 21 -6.74 2.63 6.83
CA GLN A 21 -6.93 3.73 7.78
C GLN A 21 -6.09 4.94 7.39
N THR A 22 -6.65 6.13 7.60
CA THR A 22 -5.92 7.39 7.44
C THR A 22 -5.03 7.64 8.65
N LEU A 23 -3.73 7.84 8.40
CA LEU A 23 -2.73 8.23 9.38
C LEU A 23 -2.10 9.57 8.96
N VAL A 24 -1.35 10.18 9.87
CA VAL A 24 -0.50 11.34 9.57
C VAL A 24 0.92 10.82 9.34
N ASP A 25 1.47 11.08 8.15
CA ASP A 25 2.84 10.69 7.79
C ASP A 25 3.90 11.58 8.48
N PRO A 26 5.21 11.26 8.37
CA PRO A 26 6.28 12.05 8.97
C PRO A 26 6.31 13.53 8.50
N GLU A 27 5.78 13.82 7.31
CA GLU A 27 5.66 15.15 6.73
C GLU A 27 4.39 15.90 7.18
N GLY A 28 3.55 15.29 8.03
CA GLY A 28 2.33 15.90 8.55
C GLY A 28 1.12 15.80 7.61
N THR A 29 1.18 14.97 6.57
CA THR A 29 0.11 14.79 5.57
C THR A 29 -0.77 13.60 5.95
N ALA A 30 -2.09 13.79 5.86
CA ALA A 30 -3.06 12.71 6.05
C ALA A 30 -3.11 11.79 4.82
N LYS A 31 -2.75 10.51 4.99
CA LYS A 31 -2.70 9.49 3.93
C LYS A 31 -3.20 8.15 4.44
N ALA A 32 -3.64 7.27 3.54
CA ALA A 32 -3.88 5.87 3.93
C ALA A 32 -2.57 5.22 4.39
N ALA A 33 -2.61 4.36 5.40
CA ALA A 33 -1.43 3.63 5.86
C ALA A 33 -0.74 2.85 4.72
N LEU A 34 -1.52 2.32 3.77
CA LEU A 34 -0.99 1.71 2.55
C LEU A 34 -0.19 2.70 1.69
N GLU A 35 -0.70 3.92 1.47
CA GLU A 35 0.00 4.93 0.68
C GLU A 35 1.34 5.32 1.31
N ILE A 36 1.40 5.40 2.65
CA ILE A 36 2.65 5.65 3.39
C ILE A 36 3.67 4.53 3.12
N ILE A 37 3.24 3.27 3.17
CA ILE A 37 4.12 2.12 2.86
C ILE A 37 4.63 2.20 1.42
N LEU A 38 3.77 2.55 0.46
CA LEU A 38 4.14 2.67 -0.95
C LEU A 38 5.05 3.88 -1.22
N ASP A 39 4.88 4.97 -0.47
CA ASP A 39 5.73 6.15 -0.49
C ASP A 39 7.18 5.85 -0.12
N ASP A 40 7.43 4.87 0.75
CA ASP A 40 8.79 4.42 1.07
C ASP A 40 9.32 3.39 0.06
N LEU A 41 8.44 2.47 -0.36
CA LEU A 41 8.79 1.30 -1.15
C LEU A 41 9.28 1.66 -2.55
N PHE A 42 8.63 2.63 -3.21
CA PHE A 42 8.97 2.98 -4.60
C PHE A 42 10.24 3.82 -4.75
N PRO A 43 10.50 4.86 -3.93
CA PRO A 43 11.77 5.57 -3.93
C PRO A 43 12.97 4.67 -3.58
N ALA A 44 12.75 3.56 -2.87
CA ALA A 44 13.79 2.56 -2.58
C ALA A 44 14.22 1.72 -3.81
N GLY A 45 13.70 2.00 -5.00
CA GLY A 45 14.10 1.34 -6.25
C GLY A 45 13.22 0.15 -6.65
N ILE A 46 12.10 -0.06 -5.97
CA ILE A 46 11.07 -1.00 -6.42
C ILE A 46 10.31 -0.38 -7.59
N GLU A 47 10.08 -1.17 -8.64
CA GLU A 47 9.39 -0.74 -9.86
C GLU A 47 7.88 -0.98 -9.75
N SER A 48 7.48 -2.14 -9.20
CA SER A 48 6.07 -2.57 -9.05
C SER A 48 5.83 -3.34 -7.75
N ALA A 49 4.62 -3.28 -7.19
CA ALA A 49 4.29 -3.99 -5.96
C ALA A 49 2.95 -4.72 -6.04
N ALA A 50 2.90 -6.01 -5.69
CA ALA A 50 1.63 -6.72 -5.56
C ALA A 50 1.07 -6.58 -4.13
N ILE A 51 -0.25 -6.46 -3.99
CA ILE A 51 -0.91 -6.47 -2.68
C ILE A 51 -1.80 -7.71 -2.55
N VAL A 52 -1.55 -8.50 -1.52
CA VAL A 52 -2.41 -9.63 -1.15
C VAL A 52 -3.51 -9.11 -0.24
N ILE A 53 -4.76 -9.13 -0.71
CA ILE A 53 -5.90 -8.47 -0.05
C ILE A 53 -6.96 -9.45 0.42
N HIS A 54 -7.80 -9.02 1.36
CA HIS A 54 -8.98 -9.77 1.76
C HIS A 54 -10.02 -9.77 0.63
N PRO A 55 -10.75 -10.88 0.37
CA PRO A 55 -11.80 -10.93 -0.63
C PRO A 55 -12.80 -9.77 -0.51
N GLY A 56 -13.19 -9.20 -1.65
CA GLY A 56 -14.15 -8.09 -1.71
C GLY A 56 -13.59 -6.69 -1.42
N THR A 57 -12.29 -6.54 -1.14
CA THR A 57 -11.71 -5.24 -0.73
C THR A 57 -10.91 -4.50 -1.80
N ARG A 58 -10.89 -5.02 -3.04
CA ARG A 58 -10.04 -4.53 -4.14
C ARG A 58 -10.12 -3.02 -4.35
N ASP A 59 -11.32 -2.48 -4.47
CA ASP A 59 -11.50 -1.06 -4.78
C ASP A 59 -11.05 -0.15 -3.63
N SER A 60 -11.21 -0.60 -2.39
CA SER A 60 -10.72 0.12 -1.22
C SER A 60 -9.19 0.16 -1.20
N TYR A 61 -8.53 -0.94 -1.55
CA TYR A 61 -7.07 -1.00 -1.67
C TYR A 61 -6.54 -0.18 -2.84
N LEU A 62 -7.23 -0.17 -4.00
CA LEU A 62 -6.86 0.68 -5.12
C LEU A 62 -6.96 2.18 -4.76
N ARG A 63 -8.02 2.58 -4.05
CA ARG A 63 -8.14 3.95 -3.54
C ARG A 63 -7.06 4.29 -2.51
N ALA A 64 -6.80 3.37 -1.58
CA ALA A 64 -5.80 3.56 -0.53
C ALA A 64 -4.35 3.56 -1.05
N ALA A 65 -4.10 3.06 -2.27
CA ALA A 65 -2.79 3.14 -2.90
C ALA A 65 -2.48 4.55 -3.44
N GLY A 66 -3.47 5.44 -3.47
CA GLY A 66 -3.32 6.84 -3.87
C GLY A 66 -2.69 6.97 -5.25
N ARG A 67 -1.64 7.79 -5.34
CA ARG A 67 -0.91 8.04 -6.59
C ARG A 67 -0.17 6.84 -7.19
N HIS A 68 -0.07 5.73 -6.46
CA HIS A 68 0.69 4.55 -6.88
C HIS A 68 -0.16 3.41 -7.42
N ALA A 69 -1.48 3.61 -7.54
CA ALA A 69 -2.41 2.57 -7.99
C ALA A 69 -2.08 1.99 -9.37
N ASP A 70 -1.41 2.76 -10.24
CA ASP A 70 -0.95 2.37 -11.57
C ASP A 70 0.26 1.43 -11.56
N ARG A 71 0.94 1.30 -10.42
CA ARG A 71 2.15 0.48 -10.23
C ARG A 71 1.91 -0.79 -9.42
N LEU A 72 0.64 -1.04 -9.08
CA LEU A 72 0.19 -2.26 -8.40
C LEU A 72 0.00 -3.45 -9.35
#